data_AF-A0A139X7X7-F1
#
_entry.id   AF-A0A139X7X7-F1
#
_cell.length_a   1.000
_cell.length_b   1.000
_cell.length_c   1.000
_cell.angle_alpha   90.00
_cell.angle_beta   90.00
_cell.angle_gamma   90.00
#
_symmetry.space_group_name_H-M   'P 1'
#
loop_
_entity.id
_entity.type
_entity.pdbx_description
1 polymer ?
#
loop_
_entity_poly.entity_id
_entity_poly.type
_entity_poly.pdbx_seq_one_letter_code
_entity_poly.pdbx_strand_id
1 'polypeptide(L)'
;MNNPVELPSGKILNIVRFVALIPTNTNNQGYDLILEGYSSPIYLEPSDASALKQILQLDIDRKITDTYSSWDKDEQLRKNQKAIALLAKRIERHQNMSEEESKEREELFEEFKQRIDALRLPGQKLYSQS
;
A
#
# COMPACT_ATOMS: atom_id res chain seq x y z
N MET A 1 25.30 12.80 -3.68
CA MET A 1 26.19 12.93 -4.85
C MET A 1 25.52 13.92 -5.79
N ASN A 2 26.13 15.08 -6.05
CA ASN A 2 25.50 16.19 -6.78
C ASN A 2 25.99 16.32 -8.23
N ASN A 3 26.44 15.21 -8.82
CA ASN A 3 27.08 15.26 -10.12
C ASN A 3 26.04 15.07 -11.22
N PRO A 4 26.06 15.90 -12.27
CA PRO A 4 25.27 15.64 -13.46
C PRO A 4 25.70 14.31 -14.09
N VAL A 5 24.73 13.62 -14.67
CA VAL A 5 24.88 12.30 -15.25
C VAL A 5 24.63 12.40 -16.74
N GLU A 6 25.53 11.85 -17.54
CA GLU A 6 25.36 11.73 -18.98
C GLU A 6 24.71 10.38 -19.31
N LEU A 7 23.61 10.43 -20.05
CA LEU A 7 22.88 9.26 -20.53
C LEU A 7 23.45 8.78 -21.89
N PRO A 8 23.22 7.51 -22.27
CA PRO A 8 23.66 6.95 -23.55
C PRO A 8 23.24 7.75 -24.80
N SER A 9 22.10 8.44 -24.75
CA SER A 9 21.66 9.34 -25.83
C SER A 9 22.41 10.67 -25.91
N GLY A 10 23.35 10.94 -24.99
CA GLY A 10 24.06 12.22 -24.84
C GLY A 10 23.30 13.26 -24.01
N LYS A 11 22.14 12.91 -23.43
CA LYS A 11 21.40 13.80 -22.52
C LYS A 11 22.14 13.91 -21.18
N ILE A 12 22.47 15.14 -20.76
CA ILE A 12 23.06 15.41 -19.46
C ILE A 12 21.95 15.83 -18.49
N LEU A 13 21.80 15.10 -17.39
CA LEU A 13 20.74 15.30 -16.40
C LEU A 13 21.32 15.51 -15.01
N ASN A 14 20.76 16.48 -14.29
CA ASN A 14 20.99 16.60 -12.85
C ASN A 14 19.95 15.77 -12.09
N ILE A 15 20.36 14.60 -11.61
CA ILE A 15 19.49 13.65 -10.90
C ILE A 15 19.20 14.03 -9.44
N VAL A 16 19.75 15.14 -8.93
CA VAL A 16 19.48 15.60 -7.54
C VAL A 16 18.00 15.88 -7.32
N ARG A 17 17.27 16.23 -8.38
CA ARG A 17 15.84 16.56 -8.36
C ARG A 17 14.96 15.45 -8.93
N PHE A 18 15.44 14.21 -8.93
CA PHE A 18 14.64 13.08 -9.38
C PHE A 18 13.37 12.92 -8.53
N VAL A 19 12.21 12.88 -9.18
CA VAL A 19 10.91 12.63 -8.51
C VAL A 19 10.38 11.24 -8.87
N ALA A 20 10.26 10.95 -10.17
CA ALA A 20 9.70 9.68 -10.63
C ALA A 20 10.17 9.32 -12.05
N LEU A 21 10.11 8.03 -12.37
CA LEU A 21 10.31 7.47 -13.71
C LEU A 21 9.13 6.55 -14.02
N ILE A 22 8.32 6.90 -15.01
CA ILE A 22 7.04 6.24 -15.30
C ILE A 22 7.09 5.62 -16.69
N PRO A 23 6.75 4.33 -16.89
CA PRO A 23 6.68 3.74 -18.23
C PRO A 23 5.53 4.36 -19.03
N THR A 24 5.79 4.75 -20.27
CA THR A 24 4.73 5.25 -21.17
C THR A 24 3.90 4.08 -21.71
N ASN A 25 2.58 4.22 -21.70
CA ASN A 25 1.65 3.16 -22.11
C ASN A 25 1.52 3.01 -23.65
N THR A 26 2.49 3.53 -24.39
CA THR A 26 2.54 3.50 -25.86
C THR A 26 3.40 2.33 -26.33
N ASN A 27 3.19 1.86 -27.56
CA ASN A 27 3.93 0.72 -28.14
C ASN A 27 5.46 0.91 -28.17
N ASN A 28 5.94 2.14 -27.99
CA ASN A 28 7.33 2.45 -27.75
C ASN A 28 7.54 2.39 -26.23
N GLN A 29 8.30 1.39 -25.77
CA GLN A 29 8.62 1.07 -24.38
C GLN A 29 9.42 2.17 -23.63
N GLY A 30 9.15 3.44 -23.90
CA GLY A 30 9.80 4.60 -23.32
C GLY A 30 9.31 4.91 -21.92
N TYR A 31 9.94 5.93 -21.33
CA TYR A 31 9.70 6.33 -19.96
C TYR A 31 9.60 7.85 -19.85
N ASP A 32 8.69 8.33 -19.02
CA ASP A 32 8.57 9.72 -18.63
C ASP A 32 9.33 9.95 -17.32
N LEU A 33 10.40 10.76 -17.41
CA LEU A 33 11.17 11.22 -16.27
C LEU A 33 10.57 12.51 -15.71
N ILE A 34 10.25 12.52 -14.43
CA ILE A 34 9.75 13.69 -13.70
C ILE A 34 10.85 14.21 -12.80
N LEU A 35 11.17 15.50 -12.96
CA LEU A 35 12.14 16.23 -12.16
C LEU A 35 11.46 17.37 -11.40
N GLU A 36 11.86 17.60 -10.15
CA GLU A 36 11.32 18.67 -9.32
C GLU A 36 11.63 20.05 -9.93
N GLY A 37 10.59 20.84 -10.16
CA GLY A 37 10.68 22.18 -10.76
C GLY A 37 10.60 22.22 -12.29
N TYR A 38 10.40 21.08 -12.96
CA TYR A 38 10.09 21.02 -14.39
C TYR A 38 8.58 20.91 -14.59
N SER A 39 8.04 21.69 -15.53
CA SER A 39 6.59 21.77 -15.80
C SER A 39 6.04 20.59 -16.60
N SER A 40 6.89 19.82 -17.27
CA SER A 40 6.51 18.70 -18.12
C SER A 40 7.44 17.50 -17.93
N PRO A 41 6.94 16.26 -18.04
CA PRO A 41 7.79 15.08 -18.05
C PRO A 41 8.77 15.10 -19.23
N ILE A 42 9.95 14.52 -19.03
CA ILE A 42 10.99 14.38 -20.06
C ILE A 42 10.93 12.94 -20.57
N TYR A 43 10.64 12.78 -21.85
CA TYR A 43 10.66 11.46 -22.48
C TYR A 43 12.09 10.91 -22.57
N LEU A 44 12.25 9.69 -22.11
CA LEU A 44 13.47 8.89 -22.13
C LEU A 44 13.26 7.64 -22.98
N GLU A 45 14.25 7.35 -23.80
CA GLU A 45 14.32 6.10 -24.53
C GLU A 45 14.62 4.93 -23.58
N PRO A 46 14.27 3.69 -23.94
CA PRO A 46 14.52 2.52 -23.10
C PRO A 46 15.99 2.36 -22.66
N SER A 47 16.95 2.70 -23.53
CA SER A 47 18.39 2.66 -23.25
C SER A 47 18.79 3.65 -22.17
N ASP A 48 18.30 4.88 -22.26
CA ASP A 48 18.51 5.95 -21.28
C ASP A 48 17.87 5.62 -19.93
N ALA A 49 16.64 5.10 -19.96
CA ALA A 49 15.92 4.70 -18.76
C ALA A 49 16.65 3.55 -18.03
N SER A 50 17.24 2.61 -18.78
CA SER A 50 18.02 1.51 -18.22
C SER A 50 19.31 2.01 -17.57
N ALA A 51 20.03 2.91 -18.23
CA ALA A 51 21.22 3.54 -17.64
C ALA A 51 20.87 4.34 -16.38
N LEU A 52 19.77 5.10 -16.40
CA LEU A 52 19.30 5.87 -15.25
C LEU A 52 18.90 4.98 -14.07
N LYS A 53 18.27 3.82 -14.31
CA LYS A 53 17.96 2.82 -13.28
C LYS A 53 19.22 2.29 -12.60
N GLN A 54 20.27 1.98 -13.36
CA GLN A 54 21.55 1.53 -12.81
C GLN A 54 22.22 2.62 -11.96
N ILE A 55 22.22 3.86 -12.45
CA ILE A 55 22.85 5.00 -11.77
C ILE A 55 22.12 5.36 -10.47
N LEU A 56 20.79 5.31 -10.48
CA LEU A 56 19.96 5.47 -9.29
C LEU A 56 19.97 4.24 -8.39
N GLN A 57 20.71 3.18 -8.75
CA GLN A 57 20.74 1.92 -8.01
C GLN A 57 19.32 1.31 -7.80
N LEU A 58 18.39 1.61 -8.72
CA LEU A 58 17.04 1.03 -8.71
C LEU A 58 17.07 -0.46 -9.05
N ASP A 59 18.13 -0.92 -9.73
CA ASP A 59 18.40 -2.32 -10.02
C ASP A 59 19.18 -3.04 -8.90
N ILE A 60 19.47 -2.39 -7.77
CA ILE A 60 19.88 -3.12 -6.56
C ILE A 60 18.63 -3.79 -6.03
N ASP A 61 18.42 -5.04 -6.43
CA ASP A 61 17.85 -6.15 -5.66
C ASP A 61 17.32 -5.84 -4.25
N ARG A 62 16.33 -4.95 -4.14
CA ARG A 62 15.07 -5.41 -3.61
C ARG A 62 14.50 -6.29 -4.74
N LYS A 63 14.86 -7.56 -4.85
CA LYS A 63 14.39 -8.56 -3.86
C LYS A 63 13.56 -7.88 -2.76
N ILE A 64 12.45 -7.26 -3.16
CA ILE A 64 11.20 -7.74 -2.62
C ILE A 64 11.29 -9.21 -2.99
N THR A 65 11.92 -10.01 -2.12
CA THR A 65 11.61 -11.41 -2.09
C THR A 65 10.10 -11.38 -2.17
N ASP A 66 9.54 -12.09 -3.13
CA ASP A 66 8.21 -12.64 -2.99
C ASP A 66 8.21 -13.44 -1.68
N THR A 67 8.19 -12.71 -0.56
CA THR A 67 7.72 -13.09 0.75
C THR A 67 6.21 -12.87 0.79
N TYR A 68 5.59 -12.57 -0.35
CA TYR A 68 4.46 -13.36 -0.83
C TYR A 68 4.95 -14.72 -1.33
N SER A 69 5.72 -15.41 -0.47
CA SER A 69 6.12 -16.79 -0.61
C SER A 69 4.85 -17.55 -0.90
N SER A 70 4.67 -18.00 -2.14
CA SER A 70 3.73 -19.04 -2.57
C SER A 70 2.58 -19.20 -1.56
N TRP A 71 1.64 -18.26 -1.54
CA TRP A 71 0.40 -18.50 -0.81
C TRP A 71 -0.34 -19.55 -1.62
N ASP A 72 0.01 -20.81 -1.40
CA ASP A 72 -0.75 -21.93 -1.91
C ASP A 72 -2.14 -21.79 -1.30
N LYS A 73 -3.07 -21.36 -2.16
CA LYS A 73 -4.44 -21.05 -1.79
C LYS A 73 -5.08 -22.26 -1.10
N ASP A 74 -4.75 -23.47 -1.53
CA ASP A 74 -5.30 -24.69 -0.99
C ASP A 74 -4.71 -25.00 0.39
N GLU A 75 -3.41 -24.79 0.59
CA GLU A 75 -2.79 -24.94 1.91
C GLU A 75 -3.33 -23.91 2.92
N GLN A 76 -3.53 -22.67 2.49
CA GLN A 76 -4.07 -21.60 3.32
C GLN A 76 -5.54 -21.83 3.65
N LEU A 77 -6.32 -22.30 2.68
CA LEU A 77 -7.71 -22.69 2.93
C LEU A 77 -7.77 -23.83 3.94
N ARG A 78 -6.91 -24.85 3.81
CA ARG A 78 -6.79 -25.95 4.78
C ARG A 78 -6.44 -25.45 6.18
N LYS A 79 -5.43 -24.58 6.31
CA LYS A 79 -5.03 -24.00 7.61
C LYS A 79 -6.16 -23.19 8.25
N ASN A 80 -6.96 -22.51 7.42
CA ASN A 80 -8.03 -21.61 7.89
C ASN A 80 -9.39 -22.28 8.06
N GLN A 81 -9.56 -23.58 7.77
CA GLN A 81 -10.84 -24.29 7.89
C GLN A 81 -11.51 -24.10 9.26
N LYS A 82 -10.72 -24.17 10.35
CA LYS A 82 -11.25 -23.98 11.70
C LYS A 82 -11.77 -22.56 11.93
N ALA A 83 -11.05 -21.55 11.44
CA ALA A 83 -11.47 -20.16 11.53
C ALA A 83 -12.72 -19.90 10.69
N ILE A 84 -12.80 -20.50 9.49
CA ILE A 84 -13.98 -20.44 8.63
C ILE A 84 -15.20 -21.06 9.31
N ALA A 85 -15.05 -22.22 9.95
CA ALA A 85 -16.14 -22.87 10.68
C ALA A 85 -16.62 -22.03 11.88
N LEU A 86 -15.70 -21.39 12.60
CA LEU A 86 -16.05 -20.48 13.69
C LEU A 86 -16.79 -19.24 13.17
N LEU A 87 -16.34 -18.69 12.05
CA LEU A 87 -16.98 -17.55 11.39
C LEU A 87 -18.40 -17.91 10.94
N ALA A 88 -18.60 -19.09 10.32
CA ALA A 88 -19.91 -19.57 9.90
C ALA A 88 -20.89 -19.66 11.08
N LYS A 89 -20.47 -20.25 12.21
CA LYS A 89 -21.29 -20.30 13.44
C LYS A 89 -21.63 -18.91 13.97
N ARG A 90 -20.69 -17.96 13.87
CA ARG A 90 -20.92 -16.59 14.31
C ARG A 90 -21.94 -15.90 13.42
N ILE A 91 -21.84 -16.05 12.11
CA ILE A 91 -22.79 -15.52 11.14
C ILE A 91 -24.19 -16.09 11.41
N GLU A 92 -24.31 -17.40 11.57
CA GLU A 92 -25.58 -18.07 11.87
C GLU A 92 -26.20 -17.54 13.17
N ARG A 93 -25.40 -17.38 14.23
CA ARG A 93 -25.86 -16.77 15.48
C ARG A 93 -26.38 -15.35 15.28
N HIS A 94 -25.69 -14.54 14.48
CA HIS A 94 -26.12 -13.17 14.21
C HIS A 94 -27.38 -13.11 13.35
N GLN A 95 -27.54 -14.00 12.36
CA GLN A 95 -28.73 -14.07 11.53
C GLN A 95 -29.97 -14.53 12.30
N ASN A 96 -29.78 -15.41 13.29
CA ASN A 96 -30.86 -15.94 14.13
C ASN A 96 -31.03 -15.19 15.46
N MET A 97 -30.36 -14.04 15.62
CA MET A 97 -30.44 -13.22 16.82
C MET A 97 -31.81 -12.52 16.87
N SER A 98 -32.42 -12.47 18.06
CA SER A 98 -33.65 -11.69 18.23
C SER A 98 -33.34 -10.19 18.24
N GLU A 99 -34.35 -9.37 17.92
CA GLU A 99 -34.21 -7.92 17.96
C GLU A 99 -33.85 -7.42 19.36
N GLU A 100 -34.40 -8.06 20.40
CA GLU A 100 -34.12 -7.74 21.80
C GLU A 100 -32.66 -8.04 22.17
N GLU A 101 -32.12 -9.21 21.81
CA GLU A 101 -30.70 -9.53 22.05
C GLU A 101 -29.78 -8.59 21.24
N SER A 102 -30.18 -8.24 20.01
CA SER A 102 -29.43 -7.30 19.17
C SER A 102 -29.33 -5.92 19.83
N LYS A 103 -30.46 -5.40 20.32
CA LYS A 103 -30.54 -4.11 20.99
C LYS A 103 -29.75 -4.08 22.30
N GLU A 104 -29.86 -5.12 23.13
CA GLU A 104 -29.09 -5.22 24.37
C GLU A 104 -27.58 -5.15 24.11
N ARG A 105 -27.11 -5.82 23.04
CA ARG A 105 -25.69 -5.77 22.66
C ARG A 105 -25.24 -4.42 22.14
N GLU A 106 -26.12 -3.72 21.41
CA GLU A 106 -25.85 -2.36 20.96
C GLU A 106 -25.69 -1.42 22.16
N GLU A 107 -26.59 -1.50 23.14
CA GLU A 107 -26.51 -0.73 24.39
C GLU A 107 -25.22 -1.04 25.16
N LEU A 108 -24.87 -2.32 25.33
CA LEU A 108 -23.60 -2.72 25.96
C LEU A 108 -22.37 -2.19 25.22
N PHE A 109 -22.42 -2.15 23.88
CA PHE A 109 -21.32 -1.63 23.09
C PHE A 109 -21.19 -0.11 23.22
N GLU A 110 -22.30 0.63 23.27
CA GLU A 110 -22.29 2.06 23.55
C GLU A 110 -21.72 2.37 24.94
N GLU A 111 -22.13 1.62 25.97
CA GLU A 111 -21.54 1.77 27.31
C GLU A 111 -20.02 1.52 27.29
N PHE A 112 -19.58 0.48 26.57
CA PHE A 112 -18.16 0.18 26.43
C PHE A 112 -17.41 1.35 25.79
N LYS A 113 -17.93 1.93 24.70
CA LYS A 113 -17.32 3.11 24.06
C LYS A 113 -17.15 4.27 25.04
N GLN A 114 -18.22 4.59 25.79
CA GLN A 114 -18.20 5.67 26.77
C GLN A 114 -17.18 5.42 27.88
N ARG A 115 -17.12 4.21 28.44
CA ARG A 115 -16.14 3.85 29.49
C ARG A 115 -14.71 3.96 29.00
N ILE A 116 -14.46 3.46 27.79
CA ILE A 116 -13.12 3.48 27.20
C ILE A 116 -12.65 4.91 26.95
N ASP A 117 -13.52 5.79 26.49
CA ASP A 117 -13.16 7.19 26.25
C ASP A 117 -13.11 8.04 27.52
N ALA A 118 -13.88 7.71 28.55
CA ALA A 118 -13.80 8.37 29.86
C ALA A 118 -12.42 8.19 30.51
N LEU A 119 -11.73 7.08 30.20
CA LEU A 119 -10.38 6.80 30.69
C LEU A 119 -9.27 7.47 29.87
N ARG A 120 -9.61 8.18 28.78
CA ARG A 120 -8.63 8.81 27.88
C ARG A 120 -8.64 10.32 27.99
N LEU A 121 -7.47 10.91 27.73
CA LEU A 121 -7.31 12.36 27.70
C LEU A 121 -8.11 12.98 26.55
N PRO A 122 -8.55 14.25 26.70
CA PRO A 122 -9.09 15.03 25.59
C PRO A 122 -8.11 15.02 24.39
N GLY A 123 -8.62 14.71 23.19
CA GLY A 123 -7.82 14.54 21.97
C GLY A 123 -7.25 13.14 21.71
N GLN A 124 -7.43 12.20 22.64
CA GLN A 124 -7.06 10.78 22.49
C GLN A 124 -8.27 9.83 22.55
N LYS A 125 -9.49 10.37 22.49
CA LYS A 125 -10.71 9.57 22.46
C LYS A 125 -10.79 8.77 21.16
N LEU A 126 -11.23 7.52 21.24
CA LEU A 126 -11.34 6.65 20.06
C LEU A 126 -12.75 6.63 19.46
N TYR A 127 -13.78 6.86 20.27
CA TYR A 127 -15.17 6.66 19.86
C TYR A 127 -16.00 7.95 19.84
N SER A 128 -15.77 8.82 20.81
CA SER A 128 -16.29 10.17 20.88
C SER A 128 -15.46 11.00 19.89
N GLN A 129 -16.10 11.56 18.87
CA GLN A 129 -15.41 12.31 17.83
C GLN A 129 -14.49 13.40 18.42
N SER A 130 -13.30 13.49 17.83
CA SER A 130 -12.39 14.65 17.95
C SER A 130 -13.04 15.91 17.41
#